data_AF-A0A811NUW7-F1
#
_entry.id   AF-A0A811NUW7-F1
#
_cell.length_a   1.000
_cell.length_b   1.000
_cell.length_c   1.000
_cell.angle_alpha   90.00
_cell.angle_beta   90.00
_cell.angle_gamma   90.00
#
_symmetry.space_group_name_H-M   'P 1'
#
loop_
_entity.id
_entity.type
_entity.pdbx_description
1 polymer ?
#
loop_
_entity_poly.entity_id
_entity_poly.type
_entity_poly.pdbx_seq_one_letter_code
_entity_poly.pdbx_strand_id
1 'polypeptide(L)'
;MENGHAKYRVAAIGSGNWGSVASRLIASNTAKLPSFYDEVRMWVFEEILPTGKKLSESINEQNENCKYLPGIKLGKNVIADPDLESAVKDANMLVFVTPHQFVEGICKKLVGKVRPGAEAISLIKGMEVKMEGPCMISKLIADTLGINCCVLMGANIANEASKRLFNLLCKVSCSLRS
;
A
#
# COMPACT_ATOMS: atom_id res chain seq x y z
N MET A 1 5.91 29.45 -15.65
CA MET A 1 6.45 28.08 -15.78
C MET A 1 5.90 27.30 -14.61
N GLU A 2 4.91 26.43 -14.84
CA GLU A 2 4.33 25.57 -13.81
C GLU A 2 5.45 24.71 -13.21
N ASN A 3 5.69 24.86 -11.90
CA ASN A 3 6.55 23.95 -11.17
C ASN A 3 5.93 22.55 -11.27
N GLY A 4 6.48 21.73 -12.17
CA GLY A 4 6.11 20.33 -12.37
C GLY A 4 6.38 19.54 -11.10
N HIS A 5 5.46 19.60 -10.15
CA HIS A 5 5.49 18.77 -8.97
C HIS A 5 5.36 17.32 -9.43
N ALA A 6 6.42 16.52 -9.21
CA ALA A 6 6.38 15.09 -9.46
C ALA A 6 5.22 14.50 -8.66
N LYS A 7 4.19 14.02 -9.37
CA LYS A 7 3.03 13.41 -8.75
C LYS A 7 3.46 12.08 -8.12
N TYR A 8 3.01 11.81 -6.90
CA TYR A 8 3.31 10.56 -6.20
C TYR A 8 2.38 9.45 -6.68
N ARG A 9 2.96 8.31 -7.06
CA ARG A 9 2.22 7.06 -7.30
C ARG A 9 2.23 6.20 -6.03
N VAL A 10 1.05 5.72 -5.64
CA VAL A 10 0.88 4.91 -4.43
C VAL A 10 0.58 3.47 -4.79
N ALA A 11 1.33 2.55 -4.20
CA ALA A 11 1.11 1.11 -4.28
C ALA A 11 0.76 0.55 -2.90
N ALA A 12 -0.44 -0.01 -2.76
CA ALA A 12 -0.88 -0.73 -1.58
C ALA A 12 -0.50 -2.21 -1.71
N ILE A 13 0.39 -2.67 -0.82
CA ILE A 13 0.83 -4.05 -0.79
C ILE A 13 -0.04 -4.79 0.23
N GLY A 14 -1.08 -5.44 -0.28
CA GLY A 14 -1.99 -6.29 0.48
C GLY A 14 -3.46 -6.03 0.16
N SER A 15 -4.19 -7.11 -0.09
CA SER A 15 -5.60 -7.12 -0.50
C SER A 15 -6.56 -7.67 0.55
N GLY A 16 -6.11 -7.78 1.81
CA GLY A 16 -6.97 -8.22 2.91
C GLY A 16 -8.06 -7.18 3.24
N ASN A 17 -8.82 -7.44 4.31
CA ASN A 17 -9.89 -6.53 4.76
C ASN A 17 -9.34 -5.11 5.00
N TRP A 18 -8.31 -4.97 5.84
CA TRP A 18 -7.64 -3.69 6.10
C TRP A 18 -6.95 -3.09 4.88
N GLY A 19 -6.36 -3.92 4.00
CA GLY A 19 -5.71 -3.43 2.79
C GLY A 19 -6.70 -2.86 1.78
N SER A 20 -7.87 -3.47 1.66
CA SER A 20 -8.99 -2.99 0.84
C SER A 20 -9.53 -1.65 1.36
N VAL A 21 -9.74 -1.55 2.69
CA VAL A 21 -10.18 -0.30 3.32
C VAL A 21 -9.14 0.80 3.15
N ALA A 22 -7.86 0.51 3.38
CA ALA A 22 -6.76 1.46 3.19
C ALA A 22 -6.68 1.94 1.73
N SER A 23 -6.74 1.02 0.77
CA SER A 23 -6.70 1.35 -0.66
C SER A 23 -7.85 2.26 -1.06
N ARG A 24 -9.07 2.00 -0.59
CA ARG A 24 -10.23 2.89 -0.80
C ARG A 24 -9.98 4.31 -0.29
N LEU A 25 -9.44 4.41 0.92
CA LEU A 25 -9.19 5.71 1.56
C LEU A 25 -8.09 6.49 0.85
N ILE A 26 -7.00 5.81 0.48
CA ILE A 26 -5.93 6.39 -0.34
C ILE A 26 -6.50 6.88 -1.66
N ALA A 27 -7.26 6.03 -2.34
CA ALA A 27 -7.87 6.34 -3.63
C ALA A 27 -8.81 7.54 -3.57
N SER A 28 -9.62 7.66 -2.51
CA SER A 28 -10.45 8.87 -2.32
C SER A 28 -9.63 10.14 -2.10
N ASN A 29 -8.46 10.03 -1.48
CA ASN A 29 -7.56 11.16 -1.22
C ASN A 29 -6.72 11.53 -2.45
N THR A 30 -6.19 10.56 -3.19
CA THR A 30 -5.39 10.81 -4.39
C THR A 30 -6.22 11.48 -5.49
N ALA A 31 -7.50 11.15 -5.60
CA ALA A 31 -8.43 11.84 -6.50
C ALA A 31 -8.64 13.32 -6.15
N LYS A 32 -8.46 13.71 -4.87
CA LYS A 32 -8.66 15.09 -4.39
C LYS A 32 -7.37 15.90 -4.36
N LEU A 33 -6.21 15.24 -4.26
CA LEU A 33 -4.93 15.90 -4.07
C LEU A 33 -4.17 16.01 -5.41
N PRO A 34 -3.84 17.22 -5.88
CA PRO A 34 -3.16 17.40 -7.17
C PRO A 34 -1.72 16.88 -7.18
N SER A 35 -1.12 16.67 -6.01
CA SER A 35 0.21 16.11 -5.81
C SER A 35 0.29 14.59 -6.01
N PHE A 36 -0.83 13.90 -6.19
CA PHE A 36 -0.88 12.45 -6.39
C PHE A 36 -1.45 12.10 -7.76
N TYR A 37 -1.09 10.93 -8.28
CA TYR A 37 -1.81 10.36 -9.42
C TYR A 37 -3.17 9.84 -8.95
N ASP A 38 -4.21 10.04 -9.77
CA ASP A 38 -5.53 9.45 -9.57
C ASP A 38 -5.54 7.95 -9.94
N GLU A 39 -4.57 7.22 -9.42
CA GLU A 39 -4.37 5.78 -9.61
C GLU A 39 -3.69 5.23 -8.35
N VAL A 40 -4.30 4.21 -7.77
CA VAL A 40 -3.75 3.44 -6.64
C VAL A 40 -3.66 2.00 -7.06
N ARG A 41 -2.44 1.48 -7.14
CA ARG A 41 -2.23 0.06 -7.43
C ARG A 41 -2.33 -0.74 -6.15
N MET A 42 -3.16 -1.76 -6.13
CA MET A 42 -3.31 -2.66 -5.01
C MET A 42 -2.78 -4.03 -5.43
N TRP A 43 -1.73 -4.49 -4.77
CA TRP A 43 -1.26 -5.86 -4.95
C TRP A 43 -2.24 -6.84 -4.31
N VAL A 44 -2.75 -7.73 -5.13
CA VAL A 44 -3.68 -8.79 -4.74
C VAL A 44 -2.97 -10.13 -4.87
N PHE A 45 -2.96 -10.94 -3.82
CA PHE A 45 -2.54 -12.32 -3.99
C PHE A 45 -3.55 -13.04 -4.88
N GLU A 46 -3.09 -13.61 -6.00
CA GLU A 46 -3.98 -14.19 -7.00
C GLU A 46 -4.70 -15.42 -6.43
N GLU A 47 -6.02 -15.39 -6.49
CA GLU A 47 -6.89 -16.46 -5.98
C GLU A 47 -8.05 -16.67 -6.95
N ILE A 48 -8.42 -17.92 -7.15
CA ILE A 48 -9.56 -18.27 -7.98
C ILE A 48 -10.81 -18.25 -7.09
N LEU A 49 -11.76 -17.38 -7.43
CA LEU A 49 -13.04 -17.31 -6.76
C LEU A 49 -13.86 -18.59 -7.05
N PRO A 50 -14.85 -18.93 -6.19
CA PRO A 50 -15.75 -20.06 -6.44
C PRO A 50 -16.50 -19.97 -7.78
N THR A 51 -16.58 -18.76 -8.36
CA THR A 51 -17.17 -18.48 -9.67
C THR A 51 -16.24 -18.80 -10.84
N GLY A 52 -15.00 -19.25 -10.60
CA GLY A 52 -13.98 -19.54 -11.61
C GLY A 52 -13.21 -18.31 -12.12
N LYS A 53 -13.57 -17.10 -11.67
CA LYS A 53 -12.85 -15.86 -12.01
C LYS A 53 -11.65 -15.62 -11.08
N LYS A 54 -10.65 -14.91 -11.57
CA LYS A 54 -9.56 -14.38 -10.76
C LYS A 54 -10.04 -13.27 -9.83
N LEU A 55 -9.54 -13.26 -8.60
CA LEU A 55 -9.89 -12.24 -7.61
C LEU A 55 -9.49 -10.83 -8.10
N SER A 56 -8.31 -10.71 -8.73
CA SER A 56 -7.81 -9.46 -9.30
C SER A 56 -8.74 -8.89 -10.37
N GLU A 57 -9.15 -9.72 -11.33
CA GLU A 57 -10.10 -9.37 -12.40
C GLU A 57 -11.47 -8.99 -11.83
N SER A 58 -11.99 -9.77 -10.88
CA SER A 58 -13.27 -9.47 -10.23
C SER A 58 -13.24 -8.13 -9.49
N ILE A 59 -12.13 -7.79 -8.85
CA ILE A 59 -11.95 -6.50 -8.17
C ILE A 59 -11.93 -5.36 -9.20
N ASN A 60 -11.24 -5.51 -10.32
CA ASN A 60 -11.18 -4.47 -11.35
C ASN A 60 -12.54 -4.26 -12.05
N GLU A 61 -13.30 -5.32 -12.31
CA GLU A 61 -14.65 -5.23 -12.89
C GLU A 61 -15.65 -4.58 -11.90
N GLN A 62 -15.70 -5.10 -10.67
CA GLN A 62 -16.73 -4.71 -9.70
C GLN A 62 -16.33 -3.51 -8.83
N ASN A 63 -15.05 -3.11 -8.88
CA ASN A 63 -14.42 -2.14 -8.00
C ASN A 63 -14.66 -2.50 -6.52
N GLU A 64 -14.64 -3.78 -6.20
CA GLU A 64 -15.07 -4.32 -4.92
C GLU A 64 -14.35 -5.63 -4.62
N ASN A 65 -13.91 -5.79 -3.37
CA ASN A 65 -13.30 -7.03 -2.91
C ASN A 65 -14.36 -7.93 -2.26
N CYS A 66 -15.06 -8.71 -3.08
CA CYS A 66 -16.16 -9.57 -2.62
C CYS A 66 -15.75 -10.59 -1.55
N LYS A 67 -14.46 -10.94 -1.47
CA LYS A 67 -13.95 -11.93 -0.51
C LYS A 67 -13.60 -11.32 0.85
N TYR A 68 -12.82 -10.23 0.85
CA TYR A 68 -12.28 -9.65 2.08
C TYR A 68 -13.04 -8.43 2.58
N LEU A 69 -13.81 -7.77 1.71
CA LEU A 69 -14.59 -6.58 2.03
C LEU A 69 -15.89 -6.50 1.21
N PRO A 70 -16.84 -7.43 1.41
CA PRO A 70 -18.09 -7.46 0.64
C PRO A 70 -18.96 -6.23 0.93
N GLY A 71 -19.63 -5.71 -0.11
CA GLY A 71 -20.56 -4.58 -0.04
C GLY A 71 -19.92 -3.19 -0.08
N ILE A 72 -18.59 -3.09 -0.19
CA ILE A 72 -17.86 -1.82 -0.13
C ILE A 72 -17.07 -1.57 -1.42
N LYS A 73 -17.47 -0.54 -2.17
CA LYS A 73 -16.74 -0.10 -3.36
C LYS A 73 -15.39 0.54 -3.03
N LEU A 74 -14.30 0.11 -3.65
CA LEU A 74 -12.94 0.60 -3.43
C LEU A 74 -12.69 1.95 -4.13
N GLY A 75 -13.33 2.18 -5.27
CA GLY A 75 -13.13 3.36 -6.11
C GLY A 75 -12.62 2.96 -7.50
N LYS A 76 -12.98 3.74 -8.52
CA LYS A 76 -12.64 3.45 -9.93
C LYS A 76 -11.16 3.61 -10.27
N ASN A 77 -10.43 4.29 -9.39
CA ASN A 77 -9.01 4.56 -9.48
C ASN A 77 -8.15 3.55 -8.71
N VAL A 78 -8.76 2.51 -8.12
CA VAL A 78 -8.04 1.39 -7.53
C VAL A 78 -7.86 0.31 -8.60
N ILE A 79 -6.62 -0.04 -8.90
CA ILE A 79 -6.27 -1.10 -9.85
C ILE A 79 -5.72 -2.28 -9.07
N ALA A 80 -6.41 -3.41 -9.08
CA ALA A 80 -5.93 -4.67 -8.54
C ALA A 80 -4.94 -5.31 -9.51
N ASP A 81 -3.70 -5.51 -9.06
CA ASP A 81 -2.63 -6.14 -9.82
C ASP A 81 -2.16 -7.41 -9.09
N PRO A 82 -2.20 -8.58 -9.73
CA PRO A 82 -1.71 -9.82 -9.10
C PRO A 82 -0.19 -9.90 -9.06
N ASP A 83 0.49 -9.20 -9.96
CA ASP A 83 1.94 -9.20 -10.01
C ASP A 83 2.53 -8.13 -9.09
N LEU A 84 3.31 -8.58 -8.12
CA LEU A 84 3.88 -7.70 -7.11
C LEU A 84 4.86 -6.69 -7.72
N GLU A 85 5.63 -7.10 -8.73
CA GLU A 85 6.60 -6.24 -9.41
C GLU A 85 5.91 -5.14 -10.21
N SER A 86 4.92 -5.48 -11.01
CA SER A 86 4.08 -4.53 -11.74
C SER A 86 3.34 -3.57 -10.81
N ALA A 87 2.85 -4.06 -9.66
CA ALA A 87 2.16 -3.24 -8.67
C ALA A 87 3.06 -2.15 -8.07
N VAL A 88 4.34 -2.46 -7.82
CA VAL A 88 5.30 -1.51 -7.25
C VAL A 88 6.06 -0.71 -8.30
N LYS A 89 5.96 -1.09 -9.58
CA LYS A 89 6.64 -0.41 -10.67
C LYS A 89 6.21 1.06 -10.73
N ASP A 90 7.20 1.96 -10.75
CA ASP A 90 7.02 3.41 -10.72
C ASP A 90 6.36 3.98 -9.45
N ALA A 91 6.07 3.15 -8.44
CA ALA A 91 5.52 3.63 -7.18
C ALA A 91 6.56 4.43 -6.40
N ASN A 92 6.20 5.65 -6.01
CA ASN A 92 6.99 6.47 -5.09
C ASN A 92 6.66 6.16 -3.64
N MET A 93 5.51 5.54 -3.39
CA MET A 93 5.04 5.27 -2.05
C MET A 93 4.42 3.89 -1.93
N LEU A 94 4.92 3.13 -0.97
CA LEU A 94 4.58 1.74 -0.75
C LEU A 94 3.87 1.61 0.59
N VAL A 95 2.63 1.16 0.57
CA VAL A 95 1.82 1.01 1.79
C VAL A 95 1.68 -0.47 2.11
N PHE A 96 2.42 -0.95 3.10
CA PHE A 96 2.39 -2.33 3.55
C PHE A 96 1.22 -2.56 4.51
N VAL A 97 0.26 -3.37 4.07
CA VAL A 97 -0.99 -3.71 4.78
C VAL A 97 -1.21 -5.23 4.86
N THR A 98 -0.14 -6.00 4.70
CA THR A 98 -0.14 -7.46 4.82
C THR A 98 0.12 -7.94 6.24
N PRO A 99 -0.26 -9.17 6.61
CA PRO A 99 0.17 -9.77 7.87
C PRO A 99 1.70 -9.89 7.94
N HIS A 100 2.28 -9.70 9.12
CA HIS A 100 3.74 -9.68 9.34
C HIS A 100 4.48 -10.90 8.77
N GLN A 101 3.85 -12.09 8.85
CA GLN A 101 4.41 -13.36 8.35
C GLN A 101 4.74 -13.36 6.85
N PHE A 102 4.04 -12.55 6.05
CA PHE A 102 4.25 -12.49 4.60
C PHE A 102 5.22 -11.38 4.18
N VAL A 103 5.51 -10.44 5.07
CA VAL A 103 6.29 -9.24 4.74
C VAL A 103 7.69 -9.59 4.29
N GLU A 104 8.36 -10.52 4.98
CA GLU A 104 9.74 -10.90 4.63
C GLU A 104 9.81 -11.49 3.21
N GLY A 105 8.88 -12.37 2.86
CA GLY A 105 8.80 -12.96 1.51
C GLY A 105 8.50 -11.93 0.43
N ILE A 106 7.63 -10.95 0.74
CA ILE A 106 7.33 -9.82 -0.16
C ILE A 106 8.56 -8.93 -0.34
N CYS A 107 9.22 -8.56 0.76
CA CYS A 107 10.41 -7.70 0.72
C CYS A 107 11.51 -8.34 -0.12
N LYS A 108 11.78 -9.63 0.05
CA LYS A 108 12.74 -10.39 -0.77
C LYS A 108 12.42 -10.32 -2.27
N LYS A 109 11.15 -10.35 -2.66
CA LYS A 109 10.73 -10.20 -4.07
C LYS A 109 10.85 -8.78 -4.59
N LEU A 110 10.80 -7.79 -3.70
CA LEU A 110 10.86 -6.36 -4.03
C LEU A 110 12.29 -5.80 -4.05
N VAL A 111 13.27 -6.52 -3.50
CA VAL A 111 14.69 -6.14 -3.56
C VAL A 111 15.10 -5.86 -5.00
N GLY A 112 15.62 -4.66 -5.25
CA GLY A 112 16.08 -4.22 -6.58
C GLY A 112 14.99 -3.80 -7.56
N LYS A 113 13.71 -3.89 -7.18
CA LYS A 113 12.56 -3.52 -8.04
C LYS A 113 11.87 -2.25 -7.59
N VAL A 114 12.16 -1.79 -6.37
CA VAL A 114 11.65 -0.53 -5.83
C VAL A 114 12.41 0.65 -6.40
N ARG A 115 11.69 1.73 -6.70
CA ARG A 115 12.29 2.97 -7.19
C ARG A 115 13.23 3.59 -6.15
N PRO A 116 14.42 4.07 -6.55
CA PRO A 116 15.30 4.82 -5.64
C PRO A 116 14.59 6.06 -5.10
N GLY A 117 14.62 6.25 -3.78
CA GLY A 117 13.93 7.36 -3.11
C GLY A 117 12.42 7.14 -2.91
N ALA A 118 11.91 5.92 -3.14
CA ALA A 118 10.56 5.58 -2.71
C ALA A 118 10.48 5.55 -1.17
N GLU A 119 9.30 5.82 -0.64
CA GLU A 119 9.01 5.73 0.79
C GLU A 119 8.05 4.58 1.08
N ALA A 120 8.25 3.91 2.21
CA ALA A 120 7.38 2.86 2.69
C ALA A 120 6.61 3.32 3.94
N ILE A 121 5.38 2.84 4.06
CA ILE A 121 4.53 3.02 5.23
C ILE A 121 4.00 1.65 5.63
N SER A 122 4.33 1.20 6.82
CA SER A 122 3.81 -0.03 7.42
C SER A 122 2.61 0.26 8.30
N LEU A 123 1.47 -0.35 7.99
CA LEU A 123 0.28 -0.37 8.85
C LEU A 123 0.19 -1.67 9.67
N ILE A 124 1.26 -2.46 9.65
CA ILE A 124 1.28 -3.81 10.20
C ILE A 124 1.55 -3.71 11.70
N LYS A 125 0.55 -4.08 12.50
CA LYS A 125 0.71 -4.19 13.95
C LYS A 125 1.42 -5.50 14.28
N GLY A 126 2.70 -5.43 14.63
CA GLY A 126 3.46 -6.60 15.06
C GLY A 126 4.96 -6.40 14.99
N MET A 127 5.67 -7.36 15.55
CA MET A 127 7.11 -7.52 15.49
C MET A 127 7.40 -8.98 15.13
N GLU A 128 8.41 -9.19 14.30
CA GLU A 128 8.86 -10.53 13.93
C GLU A 128 9.87 -11.01 14.97
N VAL A 129 9.64 -12.17 15.57
CA VAL A 129 10.58 -12.75 16.53
C VAL A 129 11.54 -13.63 15.74
N LYS A 130 12.77 -13.14 15.53
CA LYS A 130 13.86 -13.94 14.96
C LYS A 130 14.65 -14.59 16.09
N MET A 131 15.53 -15.54 15.74
CA MET A 131 16.44 -16.17 16.71
C MET A 131 17.31 -15.16 17.46
N GLU A 132 17.57 -14.00 16.85
CA GLU A 132 18.38 -12.90 17.41
C GLU A 132 17.56 -11.93 18.29
N GLY A 133 16.23 -12.10 18.36
CA GLY A 133 15.33 -11.26 19.15
C GLY A 133 14.17 -10.65 18.35
N PRO A 134 13.31 -9.84 19.00
CA PRO A 134 12.19 -9.18 18.35
C PRO A 134 12.69 -8.07 17.41
N CYS A 135 12.38 -8.20 16.12
CA CYS A 135 12.67 -7.22 15.09
C CYS A 135 11.39 -6.47 14.69
N MET A 136 11.46 -5.15 14.56
CA MET A 136 10.34 -4.36 14.05
C MET A 136 10.20 -4.59 12.54
N ILE A 137 8.96 -4.79 12.09
CA ILE A 137 8.65 -5.00 10.66
C ILE A 137 9.09 -3.80 9.81
N SER A 138 9.01 -2.58 10.34
CA SER A 138 9.52 -1.39 9.66
C SER A 138 11.02 -1.42 9.44
N LYS A 139 11.78 -1.88 10.44
CA LYS A 139 13.22 -2.03 10.35
C LYS A 139 13.57 -3.09 9.32
N LEU A 140 12.88 -4.24 9.36
CA LEU A 140 13.03 -5.29 8.35
C LEU A 140 12.81 -4.75 6.92
N ILE A 141 11.73 -3.99 6.69
CA ILE A 141 11.44 -3.40 5.38
C ILE A 141 12.53 -2.41 4.98
N ALA A 142 12.93 -1.52 5.89
CA ALA A 142 13.95 -0.51 5.62
C ALA A 142 15.31 -1.13 5.30
N ASP A 143 15.75 -2.11 6.10
CA ASP A 143 17.03 -2.78 5.93
C ASP A 143 17.05 -3.66 4.66
N THR A 144 15.92 -4.29 4.32
CA THR A 144 15.83 -5.17 3.14
C THR A 144 15.71 -4.38 1.83
N LEU A 145 14.90 -3.32 1.81
CA LEU A 145 14.61 -2.56 0.59
C LEU A 145 15.50 -1.32 0.43
N GLY A 146 16.23 -0.91 1.47
CA GLY A 146 17.07 0.28 1.46
C GLY A 146 16.27 1.59 1.37
N ILE A 147 15.04 1.61 1.88
CA ILE A 147 14.14 2.77 1.83
C ILE A 147 13.67 3.19 3.22
N ASN A 148 13.25 4.45 3.35
CA ASN A 148 12.65 4.92 4.59
C ASN A 148 11.30 4.25 4.81
N CYS A 149 11.10 3.66 5.99
CA CYS A 149 9.86 3.00 6.37
C CYS A 149 9.24 3.66 7.61
N CYS A 150 8.12 4.35 7.42
CA CYS A 150 7.31 4.88 8.52
C CYS A 150 6.34 3.81 9.03
N VAL A 151 5.93 3.92 10.30
CA VAL A 151 4.91 3.04 10.89
C VAL A 151 3.70 3.85 11.30
N LEU A 152 2.52 3.38 10.92
CA LEU A 152 1.27 3.96 11.37
C LEU A 152 0.65 3.01 12.41
N MET A 153 0.88 3.33 13.69
CA MET A 153 0.28 2.64 14.82
C MET A 153 -0.84 3.52 15.42
N GLY A 154 -2.06 3.01 15.50
CA GLY A 154 -3.21 3.75 16.04
C GLY A 154 -4.42 2.86 16.29
N ALA A 155 -5.33 3.31 17.16
CA ALA A 155 -6.60 2.63 17.42
C ALA A 155 -7.43 2.53 16.12
N ASN A 156 -7.94 1.34 15.86
CA ASN A 156 -8.41 0.82 14.58
C ASN A 156 -9.75 1.42 14.06
N ILE A 157 -9.94 2.74 14.09
CA ILE A 157 -11.02 3.37 13.33
C ILE A 157 -10.45 3.69 11.95
N ALA A 158 -10.86 2.95 10.92
CA ALA A 158 -10.46 3.15 9.52
C ALA A 158 -10.48 4.63 9.08
N ASN A 159 -11.40 5.41 9.62
CA ASN A 159 -11.53 6.84 9.37
C ASN A 159 -10.41 7.70 10.01
N GLU A 160 -9.94 7.35 11.21
CA GLU A 160 -8.76 7.99 11.82
C GLU A 160 -7.45 7.55 11.16
N ALA A 161 -7.36 6.27 10.78
CA ALA A 161 -6.24 5.77 9.99
C ALA A 161 -6.15 6.50 8.65
N SER A 162 -7.30 6.79 8.00
CA SER A 162 -7.36 7.63 6.80
C SER A 162 -6.80 9.04 7.05
N LYS A 163 -7.22 9.71 8.12
CA LYS A 163 -6.75 11.06 8.45
C LYS A 163 -5.27 11.10 8.80
N ARG A 164 -4.76 10.08 9.50
CA ARG A 164 -3.32 9.97 9.82
C ARG A 164 -2.50 9.63 8.60
N LEU A 165 -2.99 8.71 7.76
CA LEU A 165 -2.35 8.40 6.49
C LEU A 165 -2.35 9.66 5.62
N PHE A 166 -3.46 10.39 5.52
CA PHE A 166 -3.52 11.70 4.87
C PHE A 166 -2.50 12.70 5.43
N ASN A 167 -2.41 12.85 6.75
CA ASN A 167 -1.43 13.73 7.37
C ASN A 167 0.02 13.27 7.11
N LEU A 168 0.26 11.96 7.06
CA LEU A 168 1.56 11.39 6.73
C LEU A 168 1.90 11.61 5.25
N LEU A 169 0.95 11.33 4.34
CA LEU A 169 1.03 11.63 2.91
C LEU A 169 1.36 13.11 2.66
N CYS A 170 0.67 14.02 3.36
CA CYS A 170 0.92 15.45 3.27
C CYS A 170 2.26 15.86 3.90
N LYS A 171 2.65 15.26 5.03
CA LYS A 171 3.94 15.53 5.69
C LYS A 171 5.12 15.01 4.87
N VAL A 172 5.02 13.82 4.28
CA VAL A 172 6.01 13.28 3.33
C VAL A 172 6.18 14.23 2.15
N SER A 173 5.07 14.68 1.56
CA SER A 173 5.09 15.69 0.50
C SER A 173 5.74 17.03 0.92
N CYS A 174 5.70 17.36 2.23
CA CYS A 174 6.26 18.60 2.78
C CYS A 174 7.71 18.46 3.28
N SER A 175 8.12 17.29 3.79
CA SER A 175 9.48 17.03 4.31
C SER A 175 10.52 16.92 3.21
N LEU A 176 10.10 16.69 1.96
CA LEU A 176 10.95 16.79 0.77
C LEU A 176 11.13 18.24 0.28
N ARG A 177 10.64 19.25 1.03
CA ARG A 177 10.84 20.70 0.76
C ARG A 177 11.92 21.36 1.62
N SER A 178 12.69 20.61 2.40
CA SER A 178 13.80 21.14 3.21
C SER A 178 15.13 20.56 2.79
#